data_AF-A0AAD2JKN8-F1
#
_entry.id   AF-A0AAD2JKN8-F1
#
_cell.length_a   1.000
_cell.length_b   1.000
_cell.length_c   1.000
_cell.angle_alpha   90.00
_cell.angle_beta   90.00
_cell.angle_gamma   90.00
#
_symmetry.space_group_name_H-M   'P 1'
#
loop_
_entity.id
_entity.type
_entity.pdbx_description
1 polymer ?
#
loop_
_entity_poly.entity_id
_entity_poly.type
_entity_poly.pdbx_seq_one_letter_code
_entity_poly.pdbx_strand_id
1 'polypeptide(L)'
;MNYVLHLLISIGLAQSLTPNVEALVPCFLCGVPDSLGSSKDCMLDETGTTCFDVYKSILIAEDLETCNANRAKYQEICCGDGDLSLCYTGPTLAPVYMGETGDEPSCKLCGTDEYPGLPHYTFSTRYLGTFSCAAYYDRGRHGLVPAYLCGPLQKYAEEHCGCGGYNPDCISDPSKCHPGNKGQSSVNQPEYNGPVESPPESTNAFGLIAGICGALLGAALAFAYIRVHKAPAAQFSTPDGGVVEPPPMA
;
A
#
# COMPACT_ATOMS: atom_id res chain seq x y z
N MET A 1 5.38 -2.78 87.43
CA MET A 1 4.53 -3.39 86.37
C MET A 1 3.84 -2.27 85.63
N ASN A 2 3.74 -2.40 84.30
CA ASN A 2 3.17 -1.45 83.33
C ASN A 2 4.16 -0.48 82.66
N TYR A 3 3.86 -0.24 81.38
CA TYR A 3 4.48 0.68 80.40
C TYR A 3 5.59 0.12 79.49
N VAL A 4 5.38 -1.02 78.80
CA VAL A 4 6.22 -1.41 77.65
C VAL A 4 5.42 -2.07 76.50
N LEU A 5 4.14 -1.70 76.31
CA LEU A 5 3.32 -2.38 75.31
C LEU A 5 2.29 -1.47 74.63
N HIS A 6 2.74 -0.38 74.00
CA HIS A 6 1.85 0.43 73.14
C HIS A 6 2.56 1.20 72.01
N LEU A 7 3.75 0.75 71.55
CA LEU A 7 4.54 1.51 70.57
C LEU A 7 4.93 0.73 69.30
N LEU A 8 4.10 -0.22 68.84
CA LEU A 8 4.39 -1.02 67.63
C LEU A 8 3.16 -1.26 66.73
N ILE A 9 2.24 -0.31 66.61
CA ILE A 9 1.15 -0.40 65.62
C ILE A 9 0.89 0.99 65.01
N SER A 10 1.81 1.51 64.19
CA SER A 10 1.53 2.67 63.32
C SER A 10 2.45 2.75 62.09
N ILE A 11 3.41 1.83 61.91
CA ILE A 11 4.31 1.87 60.76
C ILE A 11 3.86 0.80 59.76
N GLY A 12 2.95 1.17 58.87
CA GLY A 12 2.57 0.29 57.80
C GLY A 12 1.27 0.69 57.16
N LEU A 13 1.28 1.78 56.41
CA LEU A 13 0.47 1.98 55.18
C LEU A 13 0.75 3.38 54.60
N ALA A 14 2.04 3.71 54.41
CA ALA A 14 2.41 4.70 53.40
C ALA A 14 2.73 3.91 52.13
N GLN A 15 1.73 3.28 51.53
CA GLN A 15 1.84 2.82 50.16
C GLN A 15 1.88 4.09 49.31
N SER A 16 3.10 4.44 48.90
CA SER A 16 3.41 5.47 47.95
C SER A 16 2.52 5.31 46.72
N LEU A 17 1.45 6.11 46.65
CA LEU A 17 0.80 6.48 45.40
C LEU A 17 1.80 7.36 44.64
N THR A 18 2.89 6.78 44.15
CA THR A 18 3.54 7.36 43.00
C THR A 18 2.53 7.16 41.87
N PRO A 19 1.90 8.21 41.34
CA PRO A 19 1.20 8.05 40.07
C PRO A 19 2.21 7.40 39.13
N ASN A 20 1.84 6.28 38.52
CA ASN A 20 2.52 5.81 37.33
C ASN A 20 2.35 6.94 36.32
N VAL A 21 3.24 7.93 36.39
CA VAL A 21 3.52 8.82 35.29
C VAL A 21 4.26 7.91 34.33
N GLU A 22 3.50 7.09 33.60
CA GLU A 22 3.95 6.57 32.33
C GLU A 22 4.32 7.82 31.55
N ALA A 23 5.62 8.14 31.59
CA ALA A 23 6.17 9.22 30.81
C ALA A 23 5.68 8.97 29.39
N LEU A 24 4.86 9.88 28.84
CA LEU A 24 4.42 9.79 27.46
C LEU A 24 5.68 9.62 26.63
N VAL A 25 5.91 8.39 26.15
CA VAL A 25 7.04 8.11 25.29
C VAL A 25 6.64 8.72 23.95
N PRO A 26 7.31 9.79 23.50
CA PRO A 26 6.95 10.41 22.24
C PRO A 26 7.08 9.39 21.11
N CYS A 27 6.03 9.28 20.31
CA CYS A 27 5.99 8.35 19.20
C CYS A 27 6.69 8.96 17.99
N PHE A 28 7.80 8.36 17.57
CA PHE A 28 8.52 8.77 16.37
C PHE A 28 8.42 7.69 15.30
N LEU A 29 8.02 8.08 14.08
CA LEU A 29 7.90 7.18 12.94
C LEU A 29 9.22 6.45 12.64
N CYS A 30 10.34 7.18 12.62
CA CYS A 30 11.67 6.63 12.32
C CYS A 30 12.52 6.32 13.56
N GLY A 31 11.91 6.29 14.76
CA GLY A 31 12.59 5.99 16.02
C GLY A 31 13.51 7.11 16.56
N VAL A 32 13.75 8.17 15.80
CA VAL A 32 14.49 9.38 16.24
C VAL A 32 13.66 10.65 15.97
N PRO A 33 13.71 11.65 16.85
CA PRO A 33 12.87 12.85 16.75
C PRO A 33 13.09 13.68 15.49
N ASP A 34 14.33 13.70 14.98
CA ASP A 34 14.75 14.62 13.93
C ASP A 34 14.94 13.96 12.55
N SER A 35 14.65 12.66 12.41
CA SER A 35 14.69 11.98 11.11
C SER A 35 13.31 11.96 10.49
N LEU A 36 13.13 12.77 9.45
CA LEU A 36 11.95 12.74 8.58
C LEU A 36 12.04 11.63 7.51
N GLY A 37 13.04 10.76 7.59
CA GLY A 37 13.34 9.78 6.54
C GLY A 37 13.80 10.44 5.24
N SER A 38 14.39 9.65 4.36
CA SER A 38 14.86 10.11 3.05
C SER A 38 13.70 10.41 2.07
N SER A 39 12.50 9.91 2.39
CA SER A 39 11.35 9.79 1.49
C SER A 39 10.18 10.70 1.88
N LYS A 40 10.44 11.88 2.47
CA LYS A 40 9.39 12.77 3.02
C LYS A 40 8.24 13.11 2.04
N ASP A 41 8.54 13.22 0.74
CA ASP A 41 7.59 13.59 -0.31
C ASP A 41 7.01 12.37 -1.07
N CYS A 42 7.32 11.16 -0.59
CA CYS A 42 6.79 9.92 -1.13
C CYS A 42 5.28 9.83 -0.87
N MET A 43 4.49 9.72 -1.93
CA MET A 43 3.05 9.43 -1.81
C MET A 43 2.88 7.95 -1.49
N LEU A 44 2.02 7.64 -0.54
CA LEU A 44 1.79 6.29 -0.03
C LEU A 44 0.53 5.66 -0.62
N ASP A 45 -0.38 6.47 -1.12
CA ASP A 45 -1.66 6.05 -1.66
C ASP A 45 -2.20 7.03 -2.72
N GLU A 46 -3.31 6.63 -3.34
CA GLU A 46 -4.01 7.40 -4.37
C GLU A 46 -4.65 8.69 -3.83
N THR A 47 -4.89 8.77 -2.52
CA THR A 47 -5.47 9.96 -1.88
C THR A 47 -4.44 11.08 -1.69
N GLY A 48 -3.17 10.77 -1.95
CA GLY A 48 -2.06 11.70 -1.84
C GLY A 48 -1.50 11.84 -0.44
N THR A 49 -1.75 10.86 0.43
CA THR A 49 -1.12 10.80 1.74
C THR A 49 0.40 10.67 1.55
N THR A 50 1.17 11.61 2.07
CA THR A 50 2.64 11.53 2.04
C THR A 50 3.21 10.94 3.33
N CYS A 51 4.47 10.50 3.30
CA CYS A 51 5.20 10.15 4.52
C CYS A 51 5.20 11.29 5.55
N PHE A 52 5.21 12.55 5.10
CA PHE A 52 5.10 13.71 5.98
C PHE A 52 3.72 13.82 6.66
N ASP A 53 2.64 13.47 5.96
CA ASP A 53 1.29 13.48 6.54
C ASP A 53 1.14 12.37 7.60
N VAL A 54 1.69 11.18 7.33
CA VAL A 54 1.75 10.10 8.33
C VAL A 54 2.59 10.50 9.54
N TYR A 55 3.73 11.16 9.34
CA TYR A 55 4.54 11.66 10.44
C TYR A 55 3.76 12.63 11.33
N LYS A 56 3.02 13.58 10.73
CA LYS A 56 2.13 14.47 11.49
C LYS A 56 1.04 13.72 12.24
N SER A 57 0.39 12.73 11.60
CA SER A 57 -0.68 11.97 12.24
C SER A 57 -0.18 11.16 13.44
N ILE A 58 1.06 10.67 13.39
CA ILE A 58 1.70 9.97 14.51
C ILE A 58 2.08 10.93 15.63
N LEU A 59 2.57 12.13 15.31
CA LEU A 59 2.93 13.14 16.32
C LEU A 59 1.73 13.60 17.15
N ILE A 60 0.53 13.62 16.56
CA ILE A 60 -0.72 14.01 17.25
C ILE A 60 -1.47 12.81 17.85
N ALA A 61 -1.01 11.58 17.64
CA ALA A 61 -1.68 10.40 18.18
C ALA A 61 -1.56 10.39 19.70
N GLU A 62 -2.72 10.39 20.38
CA GLU A 62 -2.79 10.38 21.85
C GLU A 62 -2.57 8.97 22.42
N ASP A 63 -2.83 7.93 21.63
CA ASP A 63 -2.73 6.54 22.07
C ASP A 63 -1.53 5.80 21.47
N LEU A 64 -0.91 4.99 22.32
CA LEU A 64 0.29 4.22 21.98
C LEU A 64 -0.01 3.12 20.95
N GLU A 65 -1.25 2.62 20.89
CA GLU A 65 -1.64 1.53 19.99
C GLU A 65 -1.68 2.00 18.54
N THR A 66 -2.36 3.12 18.25
CA THR A 66 -2.41 3.76 16.93
C THR A 66 -1.02 4.21 16.49
N CYS A 67 -0.23 4.77 17.41
CA CYS A 67 1.18 5.09 17.17
C CYS A 67 1.95 3.86 16.66
N ASN A 68 1.88 2.74 17.39
CA ASN A 68 2.60 1.53 17.04
C ASN A 68 2.08 0.88 15.75
N ALA A 69 0.77 0.92 15.51
CA ALA A 69 0.15 0.41 14.30
C ALA A 69 0.59 1.20 13.06
N ASN A 70 0.53 2.53 13.13
CA ASN A 70 0.98 3.40 12.03
C ASN A 70 2.48 3.26 11.79
N ARG A 71 3.27 3.18 12.86
CA ARG A 71 4.70 2.94 12.75
C ARG A 71 4.98 1.60 12.07
N ALA A 72 4.39 0.49 12.52
CA ALA A 72 4.59 -0.82 11.90
C ALA A 72 4.21 -0.83 10.42
N LYS A 73 3.18 -0.07 10.02
CA LYS A 73 2.72 0.01 8.64
C LYS A 73 3.64 0.83 7.72
N TYR A 74 4.14 1.97 8.20
CA TYR A 74 4.80 2.96 7.34
C TYR A 74 6.30 3.15 7.61
N GLN A 75 6.84 2.58 8.70
CA GLN A 75 8.25 2.75 9.07
C GLN A 75 9.19 2.24 7.98
N GLU A 76 8.89 1.10 7.35
CA GLU A 76 9.75 0.55 6.28
C GLU A 76 9.74 1.47 5.04
N ILE A 77 8.56 1.96 4.64
CA ILE A 77 8.38 2.78 3.42
C ILE A 77 8.98 4.17 3.61
N CYS A 78 8.75 4.80 4.76
CA CYS A 78 9.12 6.19 4.99
C CYS A 78 10.53 6.36 5.58
N CYS A 79 11.03 5.37 6.33
CA CYS A 79 12.29 5.47 7.07
C CYS A 79 13.35 4.48 6.62
N GLY A 80 13.02 3.52 5.75
CA GLY A 80 14.00 2.59 5.21
C GLY A 80 15.01 3.30 4.30
N ASP A 81 16.17 2.68 4.15
CA ASP A 81 17.19 3.08 3.16
C ASP A 81 16.78 2.69 1.71
N GLY A 82 15.54 2.22 1.57
CA GLY A 82 15.06 1.42 0.46
C GLY A 82 14.39 2.22 -0.64
N ASP A 83 14.64 1.73 -1.85
CA ASP A 83 14.10 2.09 -3.15
C ASP A 83 12.79 2.89 -3.14
N LEU A 84 12.84 4.13 -3.66
CA LEU A 84 11.69 5.00 -3.89
C LEU A 84 10.65 4.37 -4.84
N SER A 85 10.93 3.19 -5.42
CA SER A 85 9.97 2.38 -6.15
C SER A 85 8.70 2.02 -5.36
N LEU A 86 8.74 2.08 -4.02
CA LEU A 86 7.57 1.86 -3.16
C LEU A 86 6.67 3.09 -3.05
N CYS A 87 7.12 4.25 -3.52
CA CYS A 87 6.27 5.42 -3.60
C CYS A 87 5.21 5.23 -4.68
N TYR A 88 3.98 5.52 -4.31
CA TYR A 88 2.90 5.66 -5.28
C TYR A 88 3.27 6.80 -6.23
N THR A 89 3.71 6.44 -7.43
CA THR A 89 3.71 7.38 -8.54
C THR A 89 2.26 7.55 -8.94
N GLY A 90 1.69 8.73 -8.72
CA GLY A 90 0.35 9.07 -9.22
C GLY A 90 0.19 8.71 -10.69
N PRO A 91 -1.06 8.66 -11.20
CA PRO A 91 -1.32 8.31 -12.58
C PRO A 91 -0.41 9.14 -13.48
N THR A 92 0.42 8.45 -14.26
CA THR A 92 1.35 9.11 -15.17
C THR A 92 0.51 9.99 -16.09
N LEU A 93 0.88 11.27 -16.22
CA LEU A 93 0.26 12.13 -17.24
C LEU A 93 0.25 11.37 -18.56
N ALA A 94 -0.90 11.39 -19.26
CA ALA A 94 -1.06 10.68 -20.52
C ALA A 94 0.17 10.98 -21.41
N PRO A 95 0.92 9.96 -21.84
CA PRO A 95 2.10 10.18 -22.65
C PRO A 95 1.70 10.94 -23.91
N VAL A 96 2.40 12.03 -24.21
CA VAL A 96 2.19 12.74 -25.48
C VAL A 96 2.75 11.85 -26.58
N TYR A 97 1.88 11.03 -27.18
CA TYR A 97 2.25 10.14 -28.27
C TYR A 97 2.51 10.96 -29.55
N MET A 98 3.75 10.90 -30.06
CA MET A 98 4.17 11.51 -31.32
C MET A 98 4.27 10.49 -32.46
N GLY A 99 3.43 9.45 -32.47
CA GLY A 99 3.45 8.47 -33.56
C GLY A 99 2.60 8.87 -34.76
N GLU A 100 2.72 8.08 -35.82
CA GLU A 100 2.01 8.28 -37.08
C GLU A 100 0.48 8.23 -36.87
N THR A 101 -0.23 9.18 -37.48
CA THR A 101 -1.69 9.17 -37.58
C THR A 101 -2.09 8.09 -38.58
N GLY A 102 -3.03 7.21 -38.21
CA GLY A 102 -3.60 6.22 -39.13
C GLY A 102 -4.71 6.81 -40.01
N ASP A 103 -5.08 6.06 -41.05
CA ASP A 103 -6.10 6.47 -42.03
C ASP A 103 -7.55 6.25 -41.55
N GLU A 104 -7.74 5.63 -40.39
CA GLU A 104 -9.07 5.35 -39.84
C GLU A 104 -9.65 6.59 -39.14
N PRO A 105 -10.99 6.72 -39.08
CA PRO A 105 -11.61 7.80 -38.31
C PRO A 105 -11.21 7.71 -36.83
N SER A 106 -11.16 8.87 -36.17
CA SER A 106 -10.89 8.94 -34.73
C SER A 106 -11.93 8.12 -33.94
N CYS A 107 -11.45 7.12 -33.21
CA CYS A 107 -12.23 6.30 -32.31
C CYS A 107 -12.07 6.81 -30.88
N LYS A 108 -13.15 7.37 -30.34
CA LYS A 108 -13.20 7.82 -28.95
C LYS A 108 -13.38 6.62 -28.03
N LEU A 109 -12.34 6.16 -27.32
CA LEU A 109 -12.42 4.92 -26.53
C LEU A 109 -13.57 4.93 -25.51
N CYS A 110 -13.80 6.05 -24.84
CA CYS A 110 -14.89 6.21 -23.87
C CYS A 110 -16.19 6.75 -24.49
N GLY A 111 -16.34 6.69 -25.82
CA GLY A 111 -17.44 7.33 -26.56
C GLY A 111 -17.34 8.86 -26.62
N THR A 112 -16.66 9.46 -25.65
CA THR A 112 -16.36 10.88 -25.50
C THR A 112 -14.84 11.11 -25.58
N ASP A 113 -14.40 12.37 -25.53
CA ASP A 113 -12.96 12.69 -25.51
C ASP A 113 -12.31 12.47 -24.14
N GLU A 114 -13.02 11.83 -23.21
CA GLU A 114 -12.58 11.58 -21.83
C GLU A 114 -11.51 10.49 -21.76
N TYR A 115 -10.50 10.73 -20.92
CA TYR A 115 -9.46 9.76 -20.63
C TYR A 115 -9.99 8.65 -19.70
N PRO A 116 -9.58 7.38 -19.88
CA PRO A 116 -10.04 6.28 -19.03
C PRO A 116 -9.62 6.45 -17.57
N GLY A 117 -10.53 6.15 -16.63
CA GLY A 117 -10.25 6.18 -15.19
C GLY A 117 -9.29 5.09 -14.71
N LEU A 118 -9.17 3.98 -15.45
CA LEU A 118 -8.24 2.87 -15.18
C LEU A 118 -7.21 2.73 -16.32
N PRO A 119 -6.28 3.69 -16.48
CA PRO A 119 -5.40 3.75 -17.66
C PRO A 119 -4.43 2.56 -17.78
N HIS A 120 -4.08 1.91 -16.66
CA HIS A 120 -3.15 0.80 -16.59
C HIS A 120 -3.79 -0.58 -16.82
N TYR A 121 -5.12 -0.67 -16.84
CA TYR A 121 -5.81 -1.93 -17.13
C TYR A 121 -5.47 -2.37 -18.55
N THR A 122 -5.07 -3.62 -18.73
CA THR A 122 -4.65 -4.18 -20.03
C THR A 122 -5.63 -5.23 -20.48
N PHE A 123 -5.95 -5.22 -21.77
CA PHE A 123 -6.78 -6.27 -22.37
C PHE A 123 -6.34 -6.57 -23.80
N SER A 124 -6.60 -7.80 -24.20
CA SER A 124 -6.23 -8.30 -25.52
C SER A 124 -7.42 -8.25 -26.46
N THR A 125 -7.23 -7.62 -27.63
CA THR A 125 -8.18 -7.68 -28.73
C THR A 125 -7.59 -8.49 -29.86
N ARG A 126 -8.42 -9.30 -30.53
CA ARG A 126 -7.98 -10.28 -31.54
C ARG A 126 -7.18 -9.68 -32.69
N TYR A 127 -7.38 -8.41 -33.02
CA TYR A 127 -6.80 -7.76 -34.19
C TYR A 127 -5.81 -6.64 -33.87
N LEU A 128 -5.80 -6.12 -32.65
CA LEU A 128 -4.85 -5.07 -32.25
C LEU A 128 -3.78 -5.61 -31.30
N GLY A 129 -4.00 -6.76 -30.66
CA GLY A 129 -3.08 -7.33 -29.67
C GLY A 129 -3.44 -6.87 -28.26
N THR A 130 -2.45 -6.86 -27.38
CA THR A 130 -2.64 -6.49 -25.96
C THR A 130 -2.11 -5.09 -25.72
N PHE A 131 -2.98 -4.20 -25.26
CA PHE A 131 -2.63 -2.82 -24.91
C PHE A 131 -3.34 -2.41 -23.61
N SER A 132 -2.82 -1.36 -22.99
CA SER A 132 -3.49 -0.71 -21.86
C SER A 132 -4.67 0.14 -22.32
N CYS A 133 -5.60 0.46 -21.43
CA CYS A 133 -6.69 1.40 -21.69
C CYS A 133 -6.16 2.76 -22.17
N ALA A 134 -5.06 3.26 -21.57
CA ALA A 134 -4.36 4.46 -22.05
C ALA A 134 -3.88 4.32 -23.49
N ALA A 135 -3.19 3.22 -23.81
CA ALA A 135 -2.70 2.99 -25.16
C ALA A 135 -3.84 2.82 -26.18
N TYR A 136 -4.96 2.19 -25.81
CA TYR A 136 -6.14 2.11 -26.68
C TYR A 136 -6.81 3.48 -26.89
N TYR A 137 -6.82 4.33 -25.87
CA TYR A 137 -7.33 5.71 -25.98
C TYR A 137 -6.50 6.47 -27.01
N ASP A 138 -5.17 6.47 -26.86
CA ASP A 138 -4.27 7.16 -27.78
C ASP A 138 -4.39 6.61 -29.21
N ARG A 139 -4.38 5.28 -29.37
CA ARG A 139 -4.53 4.65 -30.69
C ARG A 139 -5.87 5.00 -31.34
N GLY A 140 -6.95 5.00 -30.56
CA GLY A 140 -8.27 5.38 -31.05
C GLY A 140 -8.29 6.82 -31.56
N ARG A 141 -7.74 7.76 -30.78
CA ARG A 141 -7.67 9.18 -31.14
C ARG A 141 -6.92 9.43 -32.43
N HIS A 142 -5.86 8.67 -32.68
CA HIS A 142 -4.99 8.80 -33.86
C HIS A 142 -5.44 7.97 -35.07
N GLY A 143 -6.63 7.36 -35.06
CA GLY A 143 -7.08 6.57 -36.22
C GLY A 143 -6.27 5.28 -36.44
N LEU A 144 -5.70 4.72 -35.37
CA LEU A 144 -4.98 3.44 -35.39
C LEU A 144 -5.88 2.26 -34.96
N VAL A 145 -7.16 2.53 -34.72
CA VAL A 145 -8.20 1.55 -34.42
C VAL A 145 -9.12 1.46 -35.64
N PRO A 146 -9.23 0.30 -36.31
CA PRO A 146 -10.15 0.10 -37.41
C PRO A 146 -11.58 0.49 -37.04
N ALA A 147 -12.28 1.21 -37.92
CA ALA A 147 -13.61 1.74 -37.63
C ALA A 147 -14.61 0.67 -37.15
N TYR A 148 -14.53 -0.54 -37.71
CA TYR A 148 -15.40 -1.66 -37.33
C TYR A 148 -15.14 -2.21 -35.92
N LEU A 149 -13.97 -1.93 -35.32
CA LEU A 149 -13.65 -2.30 -33.94
C LEU A 149 -14.04 -1.23 -32.94
N CYS A 150 -14.31 0.00 -33.36
CA CYS A 150 -14.52 1.10 -32.43
C CYS A 150 -15.72 0.87 -31.50
N GLY A 151 -16.87 0.45 -32.02
CA GLY A 151 -18.06 0.19 -31.20
C GLY A 151 -17.88 -0.93 -30.16
N PRO A 152 -17.40 -2.13 -30.56
CA PRO A 152 -17.06 -3.18 -29.60
C PRO A 152 -16.01 -2.76 -28.56
N LEU A 153 -14.99 -2.02 -28.99
CA LEU A 153 -13.93 -1.53 -28.11
C LEU A 153 -14.46 -0.52 -27.08
N GLN A 154 -15.35 0.39 -27.50
CA GLN A 154 -16.02 1.33 -26.62
C GLN A 154 -16.84 0.63 -25.54
N LYS A 155 -17.65 -0.36 -25.93
CA LYS A 155 -18.47 -1.12 -24.98
C LYS A 155 -17.61 -1.84 -23.94
N TYR A 156 -16.49 -2.41 -24.37
CA TYR A 156 -15.56 -3.09 -23.46
C TYR A 156 -14.82 -2.10 -22.54
N ALA A 157 -14.38 -0.97 -23.08
CA ALA A 157 -13.69 0.05 -22.32
C ALA A 157 -14.60 0.75 -21.30
N GLU A 158 -15.89 0.91 -21.60
CA GLU A 158 -16.86 1.45 -20.64
C GLU A 158 -16.90 0.63 -19.35
N GLU A 159 -16.88 -0.70 -19.47
CA GLU A 159 -16.92 -1.63 -18.33
C GLU A 159 -15.57 -1.75 -17.61
N HIS A 160 -14.47 -1.82 -18.34
CA HIS A 160 -13.17 -2.20 -17.77
C HIS A 160 -12.16 -1.05 -17.64
N CYS A 161 -12.29 0.00 -18.44
CA CYS A 161 -11.39 1.16 -18.40
C CYS A 161 -11.93 2.32 -17.55
N GLY A 162 -13.13 2.18 -16.98
CA GLY A 162 -13.71 3.19 -16.08
C GLY A 162 -14.06 4.50 -16.80
N CYS A 163 -14.77 4.41 -17.92
CA CYS A 163 -15.19 5.60 -18.68
C CYS A 163 -16.41 6.30 -18.05
N GLY A 164 -16.47 7.63 -18.10
CA GLY A 164 -17.67 8.39 -17.75
C GLY A 164 -17.98 8.38 -16.25
N GLY A 165 -19.16 7.85 -15.88
CA GLY A 165 -19.60 7.81 -14.48
C GLY A 165 -18.70 7.00 -13.54
N TYR A 166 -17.77 6.21 -14.09
CA TYR A 166 -16.80 5.41 -13.35
C TYR A 166 -15.42 6.08 -13.24
N ASN A 167 -15.22 7.24 -13.86
CA ASN A 167 -13.98 7.98 -13.73
C ASN A 167 -13.97 8.77 -12.40
N PRO A 168 -12.97 8.59 -11.52
CA PRO A 168 -12.91 9.29 -10.24
C PRO A 168 -12.85 10.82 -10.39
N ASP A 169 -12.25 11.32 -11.48
CA ASP A 169 -12.24 12.75 -11.79
C ASP A 169 -13.64 13.27 -12.13
N CYS A 170 -14.46 12.43 -12.74
CA CYS A 170 -15.86 12.71 -13.04
C CYS A 170 -16.77 12.65 -11.81
N ILE A 171 -16.48 11.73 -10.89
CA ILE A 171 -17.19 11.62 -9.62
C ILE A 171 -16.90 12.85 -8.74
N SER A 172 -15.64 13.32 -8.73
CA SER A 172 -15.25 14.49 -7.95
C SER A 172 -15.69 15.82 -8.57
N ASP A 173 -15.70 15.94 -9.90
CA ASP A 173 -16.18 17.12 -10.61
C ASP A 173 -16.92 16.74 -11.91
N PRO A 174 -18.27 16.72 -11.88
CA PRO A 174 -19.09 16.40 -13.05
C PRO A 174 -18.89 17.34 -14.24
N SER A 175 -18.32 18.54 -14.01
CA SER A 175 -18.01 19.48 -15.10
C SER A 175 -16.79 19.07 -15.93
N LYS A 176 -15.96 18.15 -15.41
CA LYS A 176 -14.85 17.52 -16.15
C LYS A 176 -15.32 16.40 -17.08
N CYS A 177 -16.57 15.94 -16.91
CA CYS A 177 -17.18 14.95 -17.79
C CYS A 177 -17.80 15.60 -19.02
N HIS A 178 -17.92 14.83 -20.09
CA HIS A 178 -18.61 15.30 -21.28
C HIS A 178 -20.11 15.54 -20.99
N PRO A 179 -20.71 16.66 -21.46
CA PRO A 179 -22.11 16.99 -21.20
C PRO A 179 -23.02 15.94 -21.83
N GLY A 180 -23.64 15.12 -20.99
CA GLY A 180 -24.48 13.98 -21.42
C GLY A 180 -24.33 12.78 -20.50
N ASN A 181 -23.15 12.57 -19.92
CA ASN A 181 -22.95 11.70 -18.77
C ASN A 181 -23.27 12.50 -17.51
N LYS A 182 -24.57 12.63 -17.19
CA LYS A 182 -24.92 12.85 -15.78
C LYS A 182 -24.49 11.57 -15.10
N GLY A 183 -23.27 11.57 -14.54
CA GLY A 183 -22.72 10.42 -13.82
C GLY A 183 -23.87 9.84 -13.03
N GLN A 184 -24.24 8.59 -13.34
CA GLN A 184 -25.29 7.92 -12.60
C GLN A 184 -24.71 7.70 -11.21
N SER A 185 -24.77 8.76 -10.40
CA SER A 185 -24.73 8.70 -8.97
C SER A 185 -25.87 7.74 -8.64
N SER A 186 -25.51 6.50 -8.27
CA SER A 186 -26.39 5.35 -8.08
C SER A 186 -26.99 4.70 -9.34
N VAL A 187 -26.22 3.85 -10.04
CA VAL A 187 -26.81 2.55 -10.43
C VAL A 187 -26.34 1.57 -9.37
N ASN A 188 -27.28 0.88 -8.75
CA ASN A 188 -27.00 -0.42 -8.14
C ASN A 188 -26.01 -1.13 -9.05
N GLN A 189 -24.80 -1.43 -8.57
CA GLN A 189 -23.99 -2.41 -9.27
C GLN A 189 -24.93 -3.57 -9.60
N PRO A 190 -25.05 -4.03 -10.86
CA PRO A 190 -25.51 -5.39 -11.05
C PRO A 190 -24.52 -6.21 -10.24
N GLU A 191 -24.98 -6.68 -9.08
CA GLU A 191 -24.30 -7.72 -8.34
C GLU A 191 -24.07 -8.81 -9.38
N TYR A 192 -22.82 -8.91 -9.83
CA TYR A 192 -22.40 -9.89 -10.79
C TYR A 192 -22.52 -11.24 -10.09
N ASN A 193 -23.74 -11.79 -10.13
CA ASN A 193 -24.05 -13.17 -9.80
C ASN A 193 -23.73 -14.07 -10.99
N GLY A 194 -22.63 -13.78 -11.68
CA GLY A 194 -22.02 -14.78 -12.55
C GLY A 194 -21.54 -15.94 -11.70
N PRO A 195 -21.51 -17.17 -12.22
CA PRO A 195 -20.79 -18.24 -11.54
C PRO A 195 -19.37 -17.73 -11.28
N VAL A 196 -19.00 -17.66 -10.00
CA VAL A 196 -17.59 -17.66 -9.63
C VAL A 196 -17.10 -19.02 -10.10
N GLU A 197 -16.59 -19.07 -11.32
CA GLU A 197 -15.86 -20.22 -11.81
C GLU A 197 -14.55 -20.21 -11.01
N SER A 198 -14.60 -20.88 -9.87
CA SER A 198 -13.44 -21.18 -9.06
C SER A 198 -12.35 -21.72 -10.00
N PRO A 199 -11.10 -21.26 -9.89
CA PRO A 199 -10.01 -21.90 -10.61
C PRO A 199 -10.06 -23.41 -10.32
N PRO A 200 -9.86 -24.29 -11.33
CA PRO A 200 -10.01 -25.73 -11.16
C PRO A 200 -9.17 -26.18 -9.97
N GLU A 201 -9.88 -26.57 -8.92
CA GLU A 201 -9.31 -27.16 -7.72
C GLU A 201 -8.56 -28.42 -8.17
N SER A 202 -7.24 -28.34 -8.13
CA SER A 202 -6.34 -29.48 -8.31
C SER A 202 -6.73 -30.53 -7.28
N THR A 203 -7.51 -31.51 -7.73
CA THR A 203 -7.91 -32.70 -6.99
C THR A 203 -6.68 -33.56 -6.74
N ASN A 204 -5.94 -33.21 -5.69
CA ASN A 204 -5.00 -34.13 -5.05
C ASN A 204 -5.81 -35.14 -4.25
N ALA A 205 -6.25 -36.18 -4.96
CA ALA A 205 -6.70 -37.43 -4.38
C ALA A 205 -5.48 -38.15 -3.78
N PHE A 206 -5.13 -37.85 -2.53
CA PHE A 206 -4.29 -38.73 -1.71
C PHE A 206 -4.80 -38.76 -0.26
N GLY A 207 -5.33 -39.94 0.11
CA GLY A 207 -5.45 -40.56 1.44
C GLY A 207 -5.70 -39.64 2.64
N LEU A 208 -6.85 -39.70 3.31
CA LEU A 208 -7.21 -40.83 4.20
C LEU A 208 -5.96 -41.54 4.75
N ILE A 209 -5.35 -40.99 5.80
CA ILE A 209 -4.72 -41.69 6.93
C ILE A 209 -4.35 -40.63 8.00
N ALA A 210 -4.57 -40.98 9.26
CA ALA A 210 -4.01 -40.37 10.48
C ALA A 210 -4.69 -39.12 11.05
N GLY A 211 -5.91 -39.36 11.52
CA GLY A 211 -6.24 -38.93 12.88
C GLY A 211 -5.24 -39.51 13.89
N ILE A 212 -5.09 -38.83 15.03
CA ILE A 212 -4.26 -39.20 16.21
C ILE A 212 -2.79 -38.73 16.13
N CYS A 213 -2.52 -37.42 16.19
CA CYS A 213 -1.23 -36.90 16.71
C CYS A 213 -1.23 -35.42 17.17
N GLY A 214 -2.39 -34.78 17.37
CA GLY A 214 -2.47 -33.35 17.72
C GLY A 214 -2.53 -33.03 19.22
N ALA A 215 -2.37 -34.00 20.11
CA ALA A 215 -2.54 -33.80 21.56
C ALA A 215 -1.23 -33.85 22.38
N LEU A 216 -0.06 -34.01 21.74
CA LEU A 216 1.23 -34.12 22.43
C LEU A 216 2.23 -32.98 22.14
N LEU A 217 1.89 -32.03 21.26
CA LEU A 217 2.74 -30.88 20.94
C LEU A 217 2.45 -29.61 21.77
N GLY A 218 1.56 -29.71 22.78
CA GLY A 218 1.23 -28.59 23.67
C GLY A 218 2.09 -28.47 24.93
N ALA A 219 2.96 -29.44 25.25
CA ALA A 219 3.68 -29.48 26.53
C ALA A 219 5.21 -29.32 26.42
N ALA A 220 5.79 -29.25 25.22
CA ALA A 220 7.25 -29.19 25.03
C ALA A 220 7.82 -27.77 24.82
N LEU A 221 6.99 -26.75 24.57
CA LEU A 221 7.47 -25.38 24.30
C LEU A 221 7.51 -24.46 25.53
N ALA A 222 7.13 -24.95 26.72
CA ALA A 222 7.21 -24.18 27.96
C ALA A 222 8.57 -24.31 28.70
N PHE A 223 9.48 -25.18 28.27
CA PHE A 223 10.76 -25.44 28.96
C PHE A 223 12.02 -24.95 28.23
N ALA A 224 11.90 -24.39 27.01
CA ALA A 224 13.06 -23.94 26.24
C ALA A 224 13.33 -22.42 26.31
N TYR A 225 12.53 -21.63 27.05
CA TYR A 225 12.70 -20.16 27.13
C TYR A 225 13.36 -19.66 28.42
N ILE A 226 14.00 -20.55 29.20
CA ILE A 226 14.82 -20.16 30.35
C ILE A 226 16.19 -20.81 30.21
N ARG A 227 16.97 -20.36 29.22
CA ARG A 227 18.45 -20.38 29.18
C ARG A 227 18.93 -20.05 27.77
N VAL A 228 18.95 -18.75 27.42
CA VAL A 228 20.03 -18.26 26.57
C VAL A 228 20.66 -17.07 27.28
N HIS A 229 21.85 -17.37 27.76
CA HIS A 229 22.74 -16.49 28.46
C HIS A 229 23.19 -15.33 27.55
N LYS A 230 23.12 -14.12 28.11
CA LYS A 230 24.28 -13.23 28.30
C LYS A 230 25.53 -13.64 27.50
N ALA A 231 25.74 -13.02 26.34
CA ALA A 231 27.02 -13.04 25.63
C ALA A 231 27.76 -11.71 25.84
N PRO A 232 29.09 -11.71 26.08
CA PRO A 232 29.89 -10.50 26.21
C PRO A 232 30.20 -9.85 24.86
N ALA A 233 30.40 -8.54 24.90
CA ALA A 233 30.74 -7.68 23.77
C ALA A 233 31.99 -8.15 23.02
N ALA A 234 31.87 -8.38 21.72
CA ALA A 234 32.99 -8.52 20.81
C ALA A 234 33.40 -7.13 20.29
N GLN A 235 34.65 -6.76 20.50
CA GLN A 235 35.27 -5.57 19.92
C GLN A 235 35.58 -5.86 18.44
N PHE A 236 35.02 -5.06 17.54
CA PHE A 236 35.33 -5.10 16.11
C PHE A 236 36.53 -4.19 15.85
N SER A 237 37.65 -4.80 15.46
CA SER A 237 38.83 -4.11 14.92
C SER A 237 38.58 -3.84 13.43
N THR A 238 38.63 -2.58 13.02
CA THR A 238 38.67 -2.16 11.61
C THR A 238 40.04 -2.48 11.00
N PRO A 239 40.14 -3.08 9.80
CA PRO A 239 41.34 -2.99 9.00
C PRO A 239 41.28 -1.76 8.08
N ASP A 240 42.44 -1.10 7.99
CA ASP A 240 42.87 -0.11 7.01
C ASP A 240 42.24 -0.34 5.61
N GLY A 241 41.76 0.69 4.90
CA GLY A 241 42.60 1.77 4.39
C GLY A 241 43.12 1.39 3.00
N GLY A 242 42.32 1.64 1.96
CA GLY A 242 42.68 1.42 0.56
C GLY A 242 42.07 2.49 -0.33
N VAL A 243 42.84 3.54 -0.62
CA VAL A 243 42.51 4.57 -1.61
C VAL A 243 42.79 3.99 -3.00
N VAL A 244 41.75 3.88 -3.83
CA VAL A 244 41.88 3.50 -5.25
C VAL A 244 41.88 4.78 -6.08
N GLU A 245 43.01 5.03 -6.73
CA GLU A 245 43.23 6.12 -7.67
C GLU A 245 42.65 5.74 -9.06
N PRO A 246 41.88 6.61 -9.73
CA PRO A 246 41.34 6.31 -11.06
C PRO A 246 42.39 6.48 -12.17
N PRO A 247 42.33 5.67 -13.26
CA PRO A 247 43.31 5.73 -14.34
C PRO A 247 43.13 6.98 -15.23
N PRO A 248 44.20 7.42 -15.91
CA PRO A 248 44.15 8.56 -16.83
C PRO A 248 43.33 8.23 -18.08
N MET A 249 42.47 9.17 -18.47
CA MET A 249 41.77 9.15 -19.76
C MET A 249 42.77 9.46 -20.89
N ALA A 250 42.74 8.61 -21.92
CA ALA A 250 43.38 8.85 -23.22
C ALA A 250 42.35 9.39 -24.22
#